data_AF-A0A6B3L9K4-F1
#
_entry.id   AF-A0A6B3L9K4-F1
#
_cell.length_a   1.000
_cell.length_b   1.000
_cell.length_c   1.000
_cell.angle_alpha   90.00
_cell.angle_beta   90.00
_cell.angle_gamma   90.00
#
_symmetry.space_group_name_H-M   'P 1'
#
loop_
_entity.id
_entity.type
_entity.pdbx_description
1 polymer ?
#
loop_
_entity_poly.entity_id
_entity_poly.type
_entity_poly.pdbx_seq_one_letter_code
_entity_poly.pdbx_strand_id
1 'polypeptide(L)'
;MASARKKREKAERREEKRRREVEGLLREGKLLPVDDRKVVSRSVLPRIPEYYRDVEFVCRDCGKDEVWTARRQKVYYEELGGEIEGRPVRCALCRKLERERKAEVTRSMREGMRQMRGEAGGDGVGGTL
;
A
#
# COMPACT_ATOMS: atom_id res chain seq x y z
N MET A 1 30.47 12.92 -36.33
CA MET A 1 30.62 11.51 -35.90
C MET A 1 31.27 11.37 -34.50
N ALA A 2 32.41 12.01 -34.19
CA ALA A 2 33.13 11.83 -32.90
C ALA A 2 32.37 12.23 -31.61
N SER A 3 31.48 13.23 -31.69
CA SER A 3 30.64 13.68 -30.56
C SER A 3 29.62 12.62 -30.12
N ALA A 4 29.08 11.84 -31.06
CA ALA A 4 28.11 10.78 -30.76
C ALA A 4 28.77 9.59 -30.04
N ARG A 5 30.00 9.22 -30.42
CA ARG A 5 30.78 8.16 -29.76
C ARG A 5 31.12 8.51 -28.31
N LYS A 6 31.63 9.73 -28.06
CA LYS A 6 31.90 10.23 -26.70
C LYS A 6 30.65 10.31 -25.83
N LYS A 7 29.49 10.66 -26.41
CA LYS A 7 28.20 10.66 -25.71
C LYS A 7 27.76 9.23 -25.32
N ARG A 8 27.93 8.24 -26.20
CA ARG A 8 27.62 6.83 -25.93
C ARG A 8 28.50 6.26 -24.81
N GLU A 9 29.82 6.43 -24.90
CA GLU A 9 30.76 5.95 -23.87
C GLU A 9 30.46 6.57 -22.48
N LYS A 10 30.11 7.87 -22.44
CA LYS A 10 29.72 8.52 -21.19
C LYS A 10 28.40 7.97 -20.64
N ALA A 11 27.46 7.58 -21.50
CA ALA A 11 26.20 6.95 -21.09
C ALA A 11 26.44 5.55 -20.52
N GLU A 12 27.28 4.74 -21.18
CA GLU A 12 27.67 3.39 -20.72
C GLU A 12 28.33 3.45 -19.33
N ARG A 13 29.30 4.34 -19.12
CA ARG A 13 29.94 4.52 -17.80
C ARG A 13 28.95 4.94 -16.72
N ARG A 14 27.96 5.77 -17.06
CA ARG A 14 26.89 6.17 -16.11
C ARG A 14 25.99 4.99 -15.76
N GLU A 15 25.65 4.16 -16.74
CA GLU A 15 24.85 2.96 -16.56
C GLU A 15 25.57 1.92 -15.70
N GLU A 16 26.86 1.68 -15.97
CA GLU A 16 27.70 0.78 -15.17
C GLU A 16 27.78 1.24 -13.71
N LYS A 17 27.99 2.54 -13.48
CA LYS A 17 27.98 3.11 -12.13
C LYS A 17 26.62 2.88 -11.44
N ARG A 18 25.51 3.14 -12.13
CA ARG A 18 24.16 2.88 -11.60
C ARG A 18 23.96 1.40 -11.27
N ARG A 19 24.46 0.48 -12.11
CA ARG A 19 24.37 -0.95 -11.88
C ARG A 19 25.10 -1.36 -10.60
N ARG A 20 26.33 -0.88 -10.40
CA ARG A 20 27.11 -1.13 -9.18
C ARG A 20 26.43 -0.59 -7.92
N GLU A 21 25.82 0.59 -8.03
CA GLU A 21 25.08 1.20 -6.93
C GLU A 21 23.84 0.36 -6.56
N VAL A 22 23.05 -0.06 -7.55
CA VAL A 22 21.89 -0.95 -7.32
C VAL A 22 22.32 -2.27 -6.68
N GLU A 23 23.39 -2.88 -7.18
CA GLU A 23 23.94 -4.11 -6.61
C GLU A 23 24.36 -3.94 -5.13
N GLY A 24 25.02 -2.82 -4.81
CA GLY A 24 25.35 -2.47 -3.43
C GLY A 24 24.11 -2.33 -2.55
N LEU A 25 23.09 -1.60 -3.02
CA LEU A 25 21.85 -1.39 -2.28
C LEU A 25 21.02 -2.67 -2.09
N LEU A 26 21.06 -3.59 -3.05
CA LEU A 26 20.47 -4.93 -2.93
C LEU A 26 21.19 -5.74 -1.84
N ARG A 27 22.52 -5.71 -1.80
CA ARG A 27 23.32 -6.39 -0.78
C ARG A 27 23.06 -5.82 0.62
N GLU A 28 22.86 -4.51 0.73
CA GLU A 28 22.51 -3.83 1.98
C GLU A 28 21.04 -4.04 2.41
N GLY A 29 20.19 -4.59 1.54
CA GLY A 29 18.76 -4.79 1.81
C GLY A 29 17.90 -3.52 1.77
N LYS A 30 18.45 -2.41 1.27
CA LYS A 30 17.72 -1.14 1.05
C LYS A 30 16.85 -1.17 -0.21
N LEU A 31 17.24 -2.02 -1.17
CA LEU A 31 16.42 -2.38 -2.32
C LEU A 31 15.98 -3.83 -2.18
N LEU A 32 14.74 -4.12 -2.54
CA LEU A 32 14.23 -5.49 -2.62
C LEU A 32 13.62 -5.73 -4.00
N PRO A 33 13.93 -6.86 -4.66
CA PRO A 33 13.34 -7.20 -5.94
C PRO A 33 11.83 -7.42 -5.80
N VAL A 34 11.09 -6.96 -6.80
CA VAL A 34 9.63 -7.11 -6.91
C VAL A 34 9.30 -8.43 -7.62
N ASP A 35 8.37 -9.19 -7.06
CA ASP A 35 7.74 -10.33 -7.73
C ASP A 35 6.47 -9.86 -8.46
N ASP A 36 6.60 -9.55 -9.76
CA ASP A 36 5.52 -8.97 -10.58
C ASP A 36 4.25 -9.82 -10.61
N ARG A 37 4.38 -11.13 -10.44
CA ARG A 37 3.26 -12.10 -10.50
C ARG A 37 2.35 -12.04 -9.28
N LYS A 38 2.86 -11.52 -8.16
CA LYS A 38 2.11 -11.39 -6.90
C LYS A 38 1.51 -10.02 -6.71
N VAL A 39 1.94 -9.05 -7.50
CA VAL A 39 1.49 -7.66 -7.39
C VAL A 39 0.11 -7.51 -8.01
N VAL A 40 -0.80 -6.93 -7.27
CA VAL A 40 -2.15 -6.59 -7.74
C VAL A 40 -2.17 -5.12 -8.17
N SER A 41 -2.89 -4.83 -9.24
CA SER A 41 -3.15 -3.46 -9.69
C SER A 41 -4.60 -3.31 -10.11
N ARG A 42 -5.12 -2.10 -9.89
CA ARG A 42 -6.42 -1.68 -10.43
C ARG A 42 -6.31 -1.15 -11.86
N SER A 43 -5.12 -0.68 -12.25
CA SER A 43 -4.88 -0.07 -13.55
C SER A 43 -4.74 -1.14 -14.63
N VAL A 44 -5.24 -0.85 -15.84
CA VAL A 44 -5.10 -1.74 -17.01
C VAL A 44 -3.64 -1.86 -17.46
N LEU A 45 -2.84 -0.80 -17.25
CA LEU A 45 -1.40 -0.76 -17.54
C LEU A 45 -0.64 -0.36 -16.27
N PRO A 46 -0.42 -1.32 -15.34
CA PRO A 46 0.27 -1.03 -14.09
C PRO A 46 1.72 -0.62 -14.32
N ARG A 47 2.16 0.38 -13.57
CA ARG A 47 3.59 0.70 -13.47
C ARG A 47 4.19 -0.04 -12.28
N ILE A 48 4.64 -1.26 -12.53
CA ILE A 48 5.33 -2.08 -11.52
C ILE A 48 6.82 -1.74 -11.53
N PRO A 49 7.41 -1.28 -10.41
CA PRO A 49 8.84 -1.04 -10.34
C PRO A 49 9.63 -2.36 -10.29
N GLU A 50 10.89 -2.34 -10.72
CA GLU A 50 11.78 -3.51 -10.61
C GLU A 50 12.18 -3.81 -9.15
N TYR A 51 12.25 -2.76 -8.32
CA TYR A 51 12.68 -2.85 -6.93
C TYR A 51 11.80 -1.98 -6.02
N TYR A 52 11.49 -2.49 -4.82
CA TYR A 52 11.03 -1.67 -3.71
C TYR A 52 12.21 -0.93 -3.08
N ARG A 53 11.97 0.30 -2.65
CA ARG A 53 12.97 1.17 -2.00
C ARG A 53 12.32 1.92 -0.84
N ASP A 54 13.06 2.31 0.17
CA ASP A 54 12.52 3.12 1.26
C ASP A 54 11.90 4.43 0.73
N VAL A 55 10.68 4.73 1.18
CA VAL A 55 9.95 5.95 0.81
C VAL A 55 9.52 6.68 2.08
N GLU A 56 10.00 7.90 2.24
CA GLU A 56 9.57 8.79 3.31
C GLU A 56 8.15 9.31 3.04
N PHE A 57 7.34 9.43 4.10
CA PHE A 57 6.03 10.05 4.03
C PHE A 57 5.68 10.72 5.36
N VAL A 58 4.85 11.76 5.27
CA VAL A 58 4.31 12.46 6.43
C VAL A 58 2.93 11.89 6.75
N CYS A 59 2.71 11.51 8.00
CA CYS A 59 1.39 11.03 8.43
C CYS A 59 0.35 12.16 8.34
N ARG A 60 -0.74 11.94 7.61
CA ARG A 60 -1.79 12.95 7.43
C ARG A 60 -2.48 13.40 8.73
N ASP A 61 -2.61 12.51 9.71
CA ASP A 61 -3.36 12.83 10.94
C ASP A 61 -2.47 13.49 12.01
N CYS A 62 -1.28 12.93 12.30
CA CYS A 62 -0.40 13.43 13.36
C CYS A 62 0.82 14.24 12.87
N GLY A 63 1.06 14.33 11.56
CA GLY A 63 2.18 15.09 10.99
C GLY A 63 3.57 14.47 11.16
N LYS A 64 3.69 13.28 11.74
CA LYS A 64 4.99 12.63 11.97
C LYS A 64 5.62 12.11 10.66
N ASP A 65 6.91 12.33 10.50
CA ASP A 65 7.74 11.72 9.46
C ASP A 65 7.92 10.22 9.71
N GLU A 66 7.64 9.41 8.70
CA GLU A 66 7.74 7.97 8.76
C GLU A 66 8.37 7.43 7.48
N VAL A 67 9.05 6.28 7.61
CA VAL A 67 9.64 5.58 6.47
C VAL A 67 8.80 4.36 6.14
N TRP A 68 8.29 4.33 4.91
CA TRP A 68 7.74 3.13 4.32
C TRP A 68 8.87 2.29 3.71
N THR A 69 9.42 1.42 4.54
CA THR A 69 10.57 0.60 4.18
C THR A 69 10.27 -0.35 3.01
N ALA A 70 11.27 -0.67 2.20
CA ALA A 70 11.18 -1.65 1.12
C ALA A 70 10.60 -3.00 1.59
N ARG A 71 11.00 -3.46 2.78
CA ARG A 71 10.48 -4.70 3.39
C ARG A 71 8.96 -4.66 3.63
N ARG A 72 8.46 -3.56 4.19
CA ARG A 72 7.02 -3.35 4.42
C ARG A 72 6.24 -3.25 3.11
N GLN A 73 6.83 -2.65 2.07
CA GLN A 73 6.23 -2.64 0.72
C GLN A 73 6.07 -4.06 0.18
N LYS A 74 7.14 -4.86 0.23
CA LYS A 74 7.12 -6.25 -0.25
C LYS A 74 6.00 -7.08 0.39
N VAL A 75 5.91 -7.07 1.72
CA VAL A 75 4.82 -7.75 2.45
C VAL A 75 3.44 -7.21 2.06
N TYR A 76 3.29 -5.88 1.99
CA TYR A 76 2.00 -5.27 1.70
C TYR A 76 1.49 -5.63 0.30
N TYR A 77 2.34 -5.54 -0.72
CA TYR A 77 1.94 -5.78 -2.10
C TYR A 77 1.88 -7.26 -2.46
N GLU A 78 2.86 -8.06 -2.03
CA GLU A 78 2.99 -9.46 -2.49
C GLU A 78 2.27 -10.47 -1.57
N GLU A 79 2.16 -10.20 -0.27
CA GLU A 79 1.56 -11.15 0.69
C GLU A 79 0.15 -10.73 1.11
N LEU A 80 -0.08 -9.43 1.32
CA LEU A 80 -1.38 -8.91 1.76
C LEU A 80 -2.30 -8.49 0.59
N GLY A 81 -1.81 -8.53 -0.65
CA GLY A 81 -2.59 -8.20 -1.85
C GLY A 81 -2.96 -6.72 -1.96
N GLY A 82 -2.14 -5.83 -1.40
CA GLY A 82 -2.29 -4.39 -1.60
C GLY A 82 -2.14 -4.00 -3.08
N GLU A 83 -2.95 -3.06 -3.54
CA GLU A 83 -2.83 -2.50 -4.90
C GLU A 83 -1.52 -1.71 -5.03
N ILE A 84 -0.75 -1.91 -6.11
CA ILE A 84 0.56 -1.28 -6.33
C ILE A 84 0.52 0.26 -6.33
N GLU A 85 -0.61 0.84 -6.72
CA GLU A 85 -0.84 2.29 -6.68
C GLU A 85 -1.07 2.83 -5.25
N GLY A 86 -1.43 1.94 -4.33
CA GLY A 86 -1.70 2.26 -2.94
C GLY A 86 -0.40 2.51 -2.17
N ARG A 87 -0.39 3.59 -1.37
CA ARG A 87 0.71 3.91 -0.44
C ARG A 87 0.16 4.29 0.93
N PRO A 88 0.90 4.07 2.02
CA PRO A 88 0.47 4.50 3.34
C PRO A 88 0.39 6.03 3.40
N VAL A 89 -0.72 6.54 3.92
CA VAL A 89 -0.94 7.97 4.21
C VAL A 89 -0.96 8.28 5.70
N ARG A 90 -0.85 7.24 6.53
CA ARG A 90 -0.92 7.28 7.99
C ARG A 90 0.15 6.40 8.61
N CYS A 91 0.71 6.83 9.73
CA CYS A 91 1.62 6.02 10.54
C CYS A 91 0.88 4.81 11.13
N ALA A 92 1.63 3.84 11.67
CA ALA A 92 1.05 2.62 12.23
C ALA A 92 0.06 2.89 13.38
N LEU A 93 0.37 3.86 14.25
CA LEU A 93 -0.50 4.25 15.37
C LEU A 93 -1.81 4.85 14.88
N CYS A 94 -1.76 5.85 13.99
CA CYS A 94 -2.96 6.45 13.41
C CYS A 94 -3.79 5.45 12.60
N ARG A 95 -3.15 4.49 11.91
CA ARG A 95 -3.89 3.39 11.25
C ARG A 95 -4.62 2.50 12.25
N LYS A 96 -4.04 2.22 13.42
CA LYS A 96 -4.69 1.42 14.48
C LYS A 96 -5.91 2.15 15.03
N LEU A 97 -5.75 3.42 15.42
CA LEU A 97 -6.84 4.25 15.93
C LEU A 97 -7.99 4.37 14.93
N GLU A 98 -7.67 4.59 13.65
CA GLU A 98 -8.70 4.68 12.60
C GLU A 98 -9.43 3.35 12.37
N ARG A 99 -8.75 2.20 12.54
CA ARG A 99 -9.41 0.88 12.47
C ARG A 99 -10.37 0.68 13.64
N GLU A 100 -9.96 1.05 14.85
CA GLU A 100 -10.80 0.97 16.06
C GLU A 100 -12.06 1.83 15.92
N ARG A 101 -11.89 3.10 15.50
CA ARG A 101 -13.01 4.03 15.24
C ARG A 101 -14.01 3.46 14.23
N LYS A 102 -13.53 2.91 13.11
CA LYS A 102 -14.41 2.31 12.08
C LYS A 102 -15.11 1.04 12.58
N ALA A 103 -14.43 0.23 13.38
CA ALA A 103 -15.00 -0.99 13.94
C ALA A 103 -16.13 -0.67 14.92
N GLU A 104 -15.99 0.37 15.73
CA GLU A 104 -17.04 0.86 16.64
C GLU A 104 -18.27 1.33 15.87
N VAL A 105 -18.09 2.19 14.85
CA VAL A 105 -19.19 2.67 14.00
C VAL A 105 -19.89 1.50 13.28
N THR A 106 -19.13 0.52 12.79
CA THR A 106 -19.70 -0.66 12.13
C THR A 106 -20.49 -1.53 13.11
N ARG A 107 -20.01 -1.64 14.36
CA ARG A 107 -20.70 -2.39 15.42
C ARG A 107 -22.03 -1.75 15.76
N SER A 108 -22.05 -0.44 16.04
CA SER A 108 -23.29 0.28 16.38
C SER A 108 -24.29 0.25 15.22
N MET A 109 -23.83 0.44 13.98
CA MET A 109 -24.69 0.30 12.80
C MET A 109 -25.28 -1.11 12.68
N ARG A 110 -24.46 -2.15 12.89
CA ARG A 110 -24.92 -3.55 12.81
C ARG A 110 -25.91 -3.90 13.92
N GLU A 111 -25.69 -3.41 15.13
CA GLU A 111 -26.60 -3.59 16.26
C GLU A 111 -27.95 -2.90 15.99
N GLY A 112 -27.94 -1.65 15.52
CA GLY A 112 -29.17 -0.96 15.11
C GLY A 112 -29.92 -1.68 13.99
N MET A 113 -29.20 -2.18 12.97
CA MET A 113 -29.82 -2.99 11.91
C MET A 113 -30.40 -4.32 12.42
N ARG A 114 -29.81 -4.94 13.45
CA ARG A 114 -30.39 -6.14 14.07
C ARG A 114 -31.66 -5.83 14.85
N GLN A 115 -31.67 -4.73 15.61
CA GLN A 115 -32.85 -4.29 16.35
C GLN A 115 -34.02 -4.00 15.40
N MET A 116 -33.79 -3.20 14.35
CA MET A 116 -34.81 -2.88 13.35
C MET A 116 -35.34 -4.13 12.62
N ARG A 117 -34.49 -5.14 12.37
CA ARG A 117 -34.92 -6.41 11.75
C ARG A 117 -35.75 -7.29 12.69
N GLY A 118 -35.55 -7.17 14.00
CA GLY A 118 -36.39 -7.83 15.01
C GLY A 118 -37.74 -7.13 15.19
N GLU A 119 -37.74 -5.79 15.16
CA GLU A 119 -38.94 -4.97 15.28
C GLU A 119 -39.83 -5.05 14.02
N ALA A 120 -39.26 -5.20 12.82
CA ALA A 120 -40.03 -5.42 11.59
C ALA A 120 -40.65 -6.83 11.46
N GLY A 121 -40.37 -7.75 12.41
CA GLY A 121 -40.87 -9.13 12.43
C GLY A 121 -41.94 -9.42 13.48
N GLY A 122 -42.35 -8.42 14.28
CA GLY A 122 -43.35 -8.58 15.33
C GLY A 122 -44.39 -7.48 15.26
N ASP A 123 -45.45 -7.70 14.49
CA ASP A 123 -46.83 -7.29 14.79
C ASP A 123 -47.74 -7.74 13.66
N GLY A 124 -48.26 -8.96 13.83
CA GLY A 124 -49.16 -9.60 12.87
C GLY A 124 -49.97 -10.73 13.49
N VAL A 125 -50.37 -10.63 14.77
CA VAL A 125 -51.42 -11.48 15.35
C VAL A 125 -52.15 -10.72 16.47
N GLY A 126 -53.48 -10.59 16.36
CA GLY A 126 -54.33 -10.35 17.54
C GLY A 126 -55.40 -9.26 17.42
N GLY A 127 -56.25 -9.29 16.40
CA GLY A 127 -57.47 -8.49 16.34
C GLY A 127 -58.71 -9.38 16.45
N THR A 128 -59.12 -9.67 17.68
CA THR A 128 -60.36 -10.36 18.04
C THR A 128 -61.59 -9.59 17.57
N LEU A 129 -62.50 -10.23 16.82
CA LEU A 129 -63.97 -10.08 16.93
C LEU A 129 -64.63 -11.37 16.42
#